data_AF-A0A0C9W4R4-F1
#
_entry.id   AF-A0A0C9W4R4-F1
#
_cell.length_a   1.000
_cell.length_b   1.000
_cell.length_c   1.000
_cell.angle_alpha   90.00
_cell.angle_beta   90.00
_cell.angle_gamma   90.00
#
_symmetry.space_group_name_H-M   'P 1'
#
loop_
_entity.id
_entity.type
_entity.pdbx_description
1 polymer ?
#
loop_
_entity_poly.entity_id
_entity_poly.type
_entity_poly.pdbx_seq_one_letter_code
_entity_poly.pdbx_strand_id
1 'polypeptide(L)'
;MVSTCSKAHNQLQPTACQPTPEWRQSPTWDCEEGSLPCSEESANGDNIQSESERPSSPAVEGKESSASIEEVSIPNSQSKNASSPSENRRDTLQAWEQLADTLRKDSRRTGTMIERTGPACRQRFKKILQAHKQNETRSLQKTGTDEEVDEHVQNMTDIVALVDAHEEEKTQKSLSVKQRKSTEKEAALELRKASMLGIVNREKLSNVSQLDGALVREKQGQRKRKRQSAGSSDDNKENIPTIAKRSRGQSAIERVLEQRQVEDTKLLQEVCEREDCRQQEIVGGIDRLSNSIAALVDLNKAQIERENERKADERARESQIFDLMKTVLQQKNNCSSSFLSSSTVISSQIESKHHLSSSSSSTGPPVKYS
;
A
#
# COMPACT_ATOMS: atom_id res chain seq x y z
N MET A 1 -87.38 -12.36 1.25
CA MET A 1 -85.99 -12.56 1.71
C MET A 1 -85.44 -11.20 2.08
N VAL A 2 -85.47 -10.87 3.38
CA VAL A 2 -85.12 -9.56 3.92
C VAL A 2 -83.71 -9.70 4.51
N SER A 3 -82.73 -9.03 3.91
CA SER A 3 -81.33 -9.08 4.35
C SER A 3 -81.08 -7.94 5.32
N THR A 4 -80.83 -8.27 6.59
CA THR A 4 -80.50 -7.35 7.67
C THR A 4 -79.08 -6.81 7.52
N CYS A 5 -78.94 -5.49 7.59
CA CYS A 5 -77.67 -4.76 7.56
C CYS A 5 -77.15 -4.59 9.00
N SER A 6 -76.10 -5.32 9.38
CA SER A 6 -75.44 -5.19 10.69
C SER A 6 -74.46 -4.02 10.69
N LYS A 7 -74.72 -3.06 11.59
CA LYS A 7 -73.96 -1.83 11.81
C LYS A 7 -72.86 -2.13 12.84
N ALA A 8 -71.62 -2.30 12.40
CA ALA A 8 -70.46 -2.43 13.29
C ALA A 8 -69.95 -1.04 13.68
N HIS A 9 -69.98 -0.77 14.99
CA HIS A 9 -69.49 0.45 15.62
C HIS A 9 -68.00 0.25 15.91
N ASN A 10 -67.12 0.84 15.08
CA ASN A 10 -65.67 0.76 15.29
C ASN A 10 -65.24 1.96 16.14
N GLN A 11 -64.90 1.64 17.38
CA GLN A 11 -64.42 2.53 18.42
C GLN A 11 -62.97 2.94 18.08
N LEU A 12 -62.77 4.21 17.75
CA LEU A 12 -61.45 4.79 17.51
C LEU A 12 -60.63 4.76 18.82
N GLN A 13 -59.59 3.95 18.85
CA GLN A 13 -58.54 4.05 19.86
C GLN A 13 -57.61 5.23 19.53
N PRO A 14 -57.20 6.03 20.52
CA PRO A 14 -56.21 7.07 20.31
C PRO A 14 -54.84 6.43 20.05
N THR A 15 -54.31 6.68 18.86
CA THR A 15 -52.94 6.36 18.46
C THR A 15 -51.95 7.01 19.42
N ALA A 16 -51.23 6.18 20.16
CA ALA A 16 -50.10 6.60 20.99
C ALA A 16 -49.07 7.32 20.11
N CYS A 17 -48.66 8.52 20.54
CA CYS A 17 -47.55 9.27 19.96
C CYS A 17 -46.32 8.36 19.88
N GLN A 18 -45.83 8.14 18.67
CA GLN A 18 -44.54 7.48 18.48
C GLN A 18 -43.44 8.34 19.10
N PRO A 19 -42.48 7.74 19.82
CA PRO A 19 -41.31 8.46 20.28
C PRO A 19 -40.56 8.97 19.05
N THR A 20 -40.28 10.27 19.05
CA THR A 20 -39.37 10.93 18.11
C THR A 20 -38.10 10.10 17.94
N PRO A 21 -37.57 9.92 16.72
CA PRO A 21 -36.31 9.23 16.52
C PRO A 21 -35.22 9.98 17.30
N GLU A 22 -34.74 9.39 18.38
CA GLU A 22 -33.51 9.80 19.02
C GLU A 22 -32.43 9.75 17.95
N TRP A 23 -31.95 10.93 17.57
CA TRP A 23 -30.73 11.07 16.81
C TRP A 23 -29.63 10.44 17.65
N ARG A 24 -29.29 9.19 17.35
CA ARG A 24 -28.14 8.51 17.94
C ARG A 24 -26.95 9.41 17.66
N GLN A 25 -26.45 10.04 18.71
CA GLN A 25 -25.25 10.84 18.64
C GLN A 25 -24.15 9.93 18.11
N SER A 26 -23.59 10.28 16.95
CA SER A 26 -22.47 9.56 16.38
C SER A 26 -21.36 9.44 17.43
N PRO A 27 -20.69 8.29 17.53
CA PRO A 27 -19.63 8.08 18.51
C PRO A 27 -18.62 9.23 18.45
N THR A 28 -18.31 9.82 19.60
CA THR A 28 -17.28 10.85 19.73
C THR A 28 -15.94 10.18 19.43
N TRP A 29 -15.43 10.37 18.21
CA TRP A 29 -14.15 9.82 17.80
C TRP A 29 -13.04 10.63 18.47
N ASP A 30 -12.43 10.02 19.49
CA ASP A 30 -11.36 10.57 20.32
C ASP A 30 -10.02 10.61 19.56
N CYS A 31 -9.97 11.41 18.50
CA CYS A 31 -8.84 11.50 17.57
C CYS A 31 -8.05 12.81 17.68
N GLU A 32 -8.39 13.71 18.61
CA GLU A 32 -7.85 15.09 18.61
C GLU A 32 -6.72 15.38 19.62
N GLU A 33 -6.36 14.47 20.53
CA GLU A 33 -5.34 14.76 21.58
C GLU A 33 -3.96 14.11 21.37
N GLY A 34 -3.68 13.58 20.17
CA GLY A 34 -2.34 13.11 19.81
C GLY A 34 -1.46 14.25 19.29
N SER A 35 -0.67 14.88 20.17
CA SER A 35 0.39 15.81 19.76
C SER A 35 1.36 15.12 18.79
N LEU A 36 1.61 15.75 17.64
CA LEU A 36 2.58 15.27 16.66
C LEU A 36 3.99 15.25 17.31
N PRO A 37 4.83 14.22 17.07
CA PRO A 37 6.22 14.28 17.47
C PRO A 37 6.89 15.45 16.74
N CYS A 38 7.45 16.38 17.51
CA CYS A 38 8.35 17.41 16.99
C CYS A 38 9.53 16.71 16.31
N SER A 39 9.66 16.90 15.00
CA SER A 39 10.88 16.54 14.28
C SER A 39 12.00 17.45 14.78
N GLU A 40 12.77 16.96 15.75
CA GLU A 40 14.02 17.60 16.14
C GLU A 40 15.03 17.43 15.01
N GLU A 41 15.43 18.58 14.46
CA GLU A 41 16.57 18.75 13.58
C GLU A 41 17.83 18.21 14.27
N SER A 42 18.32 17.06 13.80
CA SER A 42 19.65 16.59 14.15
C SER A 42 20.67 17.32 13.27
N ALA A 43 21.00 18.55 13.67
CA ALA A 43 22.22 19.23 13.28
C ALA A 43 23.40 18.60 14.05
N ASN A 44 24.15 17.75 13.35
CA ASN A 44 25.55 17.35 13.61
C ASN A 44 25.91 16.50 12.37
N GLY A 45 26.68 16.96 11.40
CA GLY A 45 28.04 17.45 11.56
C GLY A 45 28.97 16.27 11.26
N ASP A 46 29.44 16.15 10.02
CA ASP A 46 30.82 15.71 9.80
C ASP A 46 31.35 16.15 8.43
N ASN A 47 32.38 16.97 8.55
CA ASN A 47 33.20 17.59 7.53
C ASN A 47 34.22 16.55 7.04
N ILE A 48 34.07 16.07 5.81
CA ILE A 48 35.15 15.38 5.10
C ILE A 48 35.45 16.17 3.83
N GLN A 49 36.49 16.99 3.91
CA GLN A 49 37.22 17.51 2.76
C GLN A 49 37.67 16.33 1.89
N SER A 50 37.22 16.31 0.64
CA SER A 50 37.88 15.56 -0.42
C SER A 50 38.27 16.55 -1.51
N GLU A 51 39.55 16.87 -1.51
CA GLU A 51 40.26 17.53 -2.59
C GLU A 51 40.05 16.72 -3.87
N SER A 52 39.42 17.32 -4.88
CA SER A 52 39.47 16.83 -6.24
C SER A 52 39.87 17.99 -7.12
N GLU A 53 41.18 18.12 -7.30
CA GLU A 53 41.80 18.94 -8.32
C GLU A 53 41.20 18.60 -9.69
N ARG A 54 40.71 19.61 -10.40
CA ARG A 54 40.30 19.50 -11.81
C ARG A 54 41.16 20.46 -12.61
N PRO A 55 41.94 19.99 -13.60
CA PRO A 55 42.83 20.84 -14.35
C PRO A 55 42.03 21.75 -15.28
N SER A 56 42.36 23.04 -15.18
CA SER A 56 41.95 24.11 -16.07
C SER A 56 42.50 23.86 -17.47
N SER A 57 41.70 24.10 -18.50
CA SER A 57 42.14 24.10 -19.90
C SER A 57 41.41 25.20 -20.66
N PRO A 58 42.04 25.74 -21.72
CA PRO A 58 42.05 27.17 -21.98
C PRO A 58 40.91 27.63 -22.88
N ALA A 59 40.54 28.89 -22.67
CA ALA A 59 39.69 29.68 -23.54
C ALA A 59 40.32 29.81 -24.94
N VAL A 60 39.63 29.32 -25.95
CA VAL A 60 39.93 29.60 -27.36
C VAL A 60 38.79 30.48 -27.88
N GLU A 61 39.08 31.76 -28.08
CA GLU A 61 38.23 32.65 -28.85
C GLU A 61 38.25 32.25 -30.33
N GLY A 62 37.10 31.85 -30.85
CA GLY A 62 36.88 31.59 -32.26
C GLY A 62 35.60 32.29 -32.71
N LYS A 63 35.75 33.55 -33.13
CA LYS A 63 34.81 34.21 -34.04
C LYS A 63 34.70 33.35 -35.29
N GLU A 64 33.49 33.01 -35.73
CA GLU A 64 33.13 32.94 -37.15
C GLU A 64 31.63 32.72 -37.36
N SER A 65 31.05 33.70 -38.07
CA SER A 65 30.05 33.56 -39.14
C SER A 65 28.71 32.88 -38.85
N SER A 66 27.75 33.75 -38.54
CA SER A 66 26.32 33.57 -38.80
C SER A 66 26.06 33.33 -40.29
N ALA A 67 25.60 32.14 -40.65
CA ALA A 67 24.91 31.88 -41.90
C ALA A 67 23.56 31.22 -41.60
N SER A 68 22.51 31.94 -41.99
CA SER A 68 21.09 31.62 -41.86
C SER A 68 20.76 30.30 -42.57
N ILE A 69 20.30 29.30 -41.82
CA ILE A 69 19.61 28.12 -42.37
C ILE A 69 18.13 28.35 -42.12
N GLU A 70 17.39 28.60 -43.20
CA GLU A 70 15.93 28.66 -43.20
C GLU A 70 15.36 27.31 -42.71
N GLU A 71 14.75 27.38 -41.54
CA GLU A 71 13.99 26.30 -40.93
C GLU A 71 12.68 26.11 -41.69
N VAL A 72 12.69 25.18 -42.65
CA VAL A 72 11.49 24.69 -43.32
C VAL A 72 10.61 23.98 -42.27
N SER A 73 9.64 24.72 -41.75
CA SER A 73 8.59 24.22 -40.87
C SER A 73 7.68 23.26 -41.65
N ILE A 74 7.93 21.96 -41.52
CA ILE A 74 6.98 20.92 -41.95
C ILE A 74 5.96 20.73 -40.82
N PRO A 75 4.65 20.99 -41.02
CA PRO A 75 3.64 20.73 -40.01
C PRO A 75 3.47 19.22 -39.82
N ASN A 76 4.12 18.68 -38.79
CA ASN A 76 4.01 17.29 -38.36
C ASN A 76 2.65 17.08 -37.65
N SER A 77 1.60 16.99 -38.46
CA SER A 77 0.22 16.74 -38.05
C SER A 77 -0.02 15.26 -37.74
N GLN A 78 0.74 14.61 -36.86
CA GLN A 78 0.45 13.22 -36.48
C GLN A 78 1.13 12.80 -35.16
N SER A 79 0.45 13.00 -34.04
CA SER A 79 0.38 12.04 -32.90
C SER A 79 -0.35 12.64 -31.69
N LYS A 80 -1.69 12.72 -31.77
CA LYS A 80 -2.55 13.10 -30.63
C LYS A 80 -2.87 11.94 -29.67
N ASN A 81 -2.19 10.80 -29.76
CA ASN A 81 -2.64 9.56 -29.09
C ASN A 81 -1.74 9.06 -27.95
N ALA A 82 -0.77 9.86 -27.51
CA ALA A 82 -0.08 9.60 -26.25
C ALA A 82 -0.53 10.68 -25.27
N SER A 83 -1.69 10.47 -24.63
CA SER A 83 -2.09 11.27 -23.47
C SER A 83 -0.92 11.21 -22.50
N SER A 84 -0.32 12.37 -22.27
CA SER A 84 0.89 12.47 -21.47
C SER A 84 0.56 12.05 -20.03
N PRO A 85 1.43 11.32 -19.31
CA PRO A 85 1.18 10.96 -17.91
C PRO A 85 0.83 12.14 -16.99
N SER A 86 1.11 13.37 -17.43
CA SER A 86 0.74 14.63 -16.78
C SER A 86 -0.75 14.99 -16.87
N GLU A 87 -1.49 14.57 -17.88
CA GLU A 87 -2.92 14.90 -18.03
C GLU A 87 -3.75 14.23 -16.93
N ASN A 88 -3.59 12.92 -16.75
CA ASN A 88 -4.28 12.16 -15.69
C ASN A 88 -4.01 12.71 -14.28
N ARG A 89 -2.82 13.29 -14.04
CA ARG A 89 -2.48 13.87 -12.73
C ARG A 89 -3.20 15.20 -12.48
N ARG A 90 -3.46 16.00 -13.51
CA ARG A 90 -4.20 17.25 -13.36
C ARG A 90 -5.68 16.98 -13.14
N ASP A 91 -6.25 16.03 -13.90
CA ASP A 91 -7.66 15.67 -13.80
C ASP A 91 -8.00 15.11 -12.42
N THR A 92 -7.13 14.24 -11.88
CA THR A 92 -7.30 13.73 -10.51
C THR A 92 -7.22 14.82 -9.45
N LEU A 93 -6.30 15.79 -9.55
CA LEU A 93 -6.23 16.91 -8.63
C LEU A 93 -7.48 17.81 -8.70
N GLN A 94 -7.98 18.07 -9.92
CA GLN A 94 -9.19 18.84 -10.13
C GLN A 94 -10.43 18.15 -9.54
N ALA A 95 -10.54 16.82 -9.68
CA ALA A 95 -11.62 16.05 -9.07
C ALA A 95 -11.62 16.16 -7.54
N TRP A 96 -10.44 16.16 -6.90
CA TRP A 96 -10.34 16.37 -5.45
C TRP A 96 -10.75 17.78 -5.03
N GLU A 97 -10.43 18.79 -5.83
CA GLU A 97 -10.86 20.17 -5.56
C GLU A 97 -12.37 20.34 -5.70
N GLN A 98 -12.97 19.72 -6.73
CA GLN A 98 -14.42 19.67 -6.89
C GLN A 98 -15.09 18.99 -5.69
N LEU A 99 -14.54 17.89 -5.19
CA LEU A 99 -15.04 17.21 -3.99
C LEU A 99 -14.95 18.12 -2.75
N ALA A 100 -13.86 18.88 -2.59
CA ALA A 100 -13.73 19.82 -1.49
C ALA A 100 -14.79 20.94 -1.55
N ASP A 101 -15.08 21.44 -2.75
CA ASP A 101 -16.13 22.44 -2.97
C ASP A 101 -17.54 21.89 -2.74
N THR A 102 -17.83 20.65 -3.14
CA THR A 102 -19.13 20.02 -2.84
C THR A 102 -19.29 19.79 -1.35
N LEU A 103 -18.27 19.28 -0.66
CA LEU A 103 -18.29 19.11 0.79
C LEU A 103 -18.52 20.45 1.50
N ARG A 104 -17.86 21.53 1.08
CA ARG A 104 -18.07 22.88 1.65
C ARG A 104 -19.52 23.36 1.48
N LYS A 105 -20.13 23.09 0.32
CA LYS A 105 -21.54 23.46 0.04
C LYS A 105 -22.51 22.66 0.89
N ASP A 106 -22.30 21.35 1.00
CA ASP A 106 -23.19 20.46 1.75
C ASP A 106 -23.08 20.71 3.25
N SER A 107 -21.86 20.87 3.76
CA SER A 107 -21.63 21.10 5.18
C SER A 107 -22.27 22.42 5.64
N ARG A 108 -22.26 23.46 4.79
CA ARG A 108 -22.95 24.73 5.06
C ARG A 108 -24.47 24.54 5.23
N ARG A 109 -25.08 23.59 4.52
CA ARG A 109 -26.52 23.28 4.65
C ARG A 109 -26.83 22.57 5.96
N THR A 110 -25.93 21.68 6.39
CA THR A 110 -26.08 20.89 7.63
C THR A 110 -25.70 21.67 8.90
N GLY A 111 -25.06 22.83 8.76
CA GLY A 111 -24.66 23.70 9.88
C GLY A 111 -23.25 23.43 10.44
N THR A 112 -22.53 22.44 9.90
CA THR A 112 -21.12 22.18 10.23
C THR A 112 -20.24 22.75 9.12
N MET A 113 -19.42 23.76 9.36
CA MET A 113 -18.59 24.34 8.30
C MET A 113 -17.30 23.54 8.09
N ILE A 114 -17.18 22.83 6.96
CA ILE A 114 -15.98 22.07 6.59
C ILE A 114 -15.22 22.85 5.51
N GLU A 115 -14.20 23.60 5.91
CA GLU A 115 -13.29 24.28 4.99
C GLU A 115 -12.00 23.48 4.82
N ARG A 116 -12.01 22.55 3.87
CA ARG A 116 -10.82 21.76 3.50
C ARG A 116 -10.47 21.99 2.03
N THR A 117 -9.20 21.79 1.69
CA THR A 117 -8.68 21.82 0.31
C THR A 117 -8.71 20.42 -0.31
N GLY A 118 -8.68 20.30 -1.64
CA GLY A 118 -8.67 19.00 -2.32
C GLY A 118 -7.58 18.03 -1.81
N PRO A 119 -6.32 18.45 -1.65
CA PRO A 119 -5.27 17.61 -1.06
C PRO A 119 -5.57 17.14 0.36
N ALA A 120 -6.18 17.98 1.21
CA ALA A 120 -6.56 17.61 2.57
C ALA A 120 -7.69 16.57 2.57
N CYS A 121 -8.69 16.72 1.69
CA CYS A 121 -9.75 15.72 1.50
C CYS A 121 -9.16 14.37 1.06
N ARG A 122 -8.23 14.38 0.09
CA ARG A 122 -7.53 13.17 -0.35
C ARG A 122 -6.78 12.48 0.79
N GLN A 123 -6.07 13.24 1.64
CA GLN A 123 -5.35 12.68 2.77
C GLN A 123 -6.31 12.09 3.82
N ARG A 124 -7.42 12.78 4.12
CA ARG A 124 -8.44 12.28 5.04
C ARG A 124 -9.09 11.01 4.51
N PHE A 125 -9.43 10.97 3.22
CA PHE A 125 -9.97 9.79 2.55
C PHE A 125 -9.05 8.56 2.72
N LYS A 126 -7.74 8.73 2.48
CA LYS A 126 -6.77 7.65 2.71
C LYS A 126 -6.75 7.16 4.16
N LYS A 127 -6.83 8.07 5.13
CA LYS A 127 -6.89 7.69 6.56
C LYS A 127 -8.16 6.92 6.88
N ILE A 128 -9.30 7.32 6.32
CA ILE A 128 -10.59 6.63 6.50
C ILE A 128 -10.51 5.21 5.91
N LEU A 129 -10.01 5.06 4.67
CA LEU A 129 -9.82 3.74 4.07
C LEU A 129 -8.89 2.85 4.90
N GLN A 130 -7.77 3.41 5.38
CA GLN A 130 -6.83 2.65 6.20
C GLN A 130 -7.46 2.21 7.52
N ALA A 131 -8.20 3.08 8.20
CA ALA A 131 -8.90 2.75 9.44
C ALA A 131 -9.98 1.67 9.20
N HIS A 132 -10.73 1.77 8.09
CA HIS A 132 -11.72 0.76 7.73
C HIS A 132 -11.08 -0.62 7.48
N LYS A 133 -10.00 -0.70 6.69
CA LYS A 133 -9.25 -1.95 6.49
C LYS A 133 -8.77 -2.55 7.82
N GLN A 134 -8.28 -1.73 8.74
CA GLN A 134 -7.85 -2.20 10.07
C GLN A 134 -9.03 -2.70 10.92
N ASN A 135 -10.18 -2.03 10.85
CA ASN A 135 -11.37 -2.41 11.62
C ASN A 135 -12.01 -3.70 11.09
N GLU A 136 -12.10 -3.91 9.77
CA GLU A 136 -12.56 -5.18 9.18
C GLU A 136 -11.69 -6.35 9.67
N THR A 137 -10.36 -6.20 9.65
CA THR A 137 -9.46 -7.26 10.15
C THR A 137 -9.64 -7.56 11.64
N ARG A 138 -10.02 -6.56 12.45
CA ARG A 138 -10.27 -6.74 13.89
C ARG A 138 -11.65 -7.32 14.18
N SER A 139 -12.68 -6.92 13.42
CA SER A 139 -14.05 -7.43 13.58
C SER A 139 -14.11 -8.92 13.23
N LEU A 140 -13.51 -9.31 12.10
CA LEU A 140 -13.39 -10.72 11.67
C LEU A 140 -12.71 -11.63 12.71
N GLN A 141 -11.86 -11.07 13.59
CA GLN A 141 -11.17 -11.84 14.63
C GLN A 141 -11.97 -11.94 15.94
N LYS A 142 -12.87 -11.00 16.22
CA LYS A 142 -13.44 -10.81 17.57
C LYS A 142 -14.88 -11.27 17.70
N THR A 143 -15.67 -11.20 16.63
CA THR A 143 -17.10 -11.49 16.66
C THR A 143 -17.40 -12.60 15.67
N GLY A 144 -17.47 -13.85 16.16
CA GLY A 144 -18.04 -14.98 15.42
C GLY A 144 -19.58 -14.93 15.36
N THR A 145 -20.16 -13.75 15.54
CA THR A 145 -21.60 -13.50 15.59
C THR A 145 -21.95 -12.61 14.41
N ASP A 146 -22.99 -12.99 13.67
CA ASP A 146 -23.49 -12.35 12.45
C ASP A 146 -24.01 -10.94 12.77
N GLU A 147 -23.13 -9.94 12.73
CA GLU A 147 -23.51 -8.53 12.83
C GLU A 147 -24.08 -8.09 11.48
N GLU A 148 -25.30 -7.55 11.48
CA GLU A 148 -25.91 -6.97 10.29
C GLU A 148 -24.98 -5.88 9.72
N VAL A 149 -24.58 -6.05 8.46
CA VAL A 149 -23.70 -5.10 7.78
C VAL A 149 -24.50 -3.83 7.48
N ASP A 150 -24.20 -2.74 8.19
CA ASP A 150 -24.77 -1.42 7.92
C ASP A 150 -24.48 -0.97 6.47
N GLU A 151 -25.40 -0.20 5.87
CA GLU A 151 -25.22 0.37 4.52
C GLU A 151 -23.92 1.18 4.39
N HIS A 152 -23.48 1.84 5.47
CA HIS A 152 -22.20 2.54 5.50
C HIS A 152 -21.01 1.59 5.34
N VAL A 153 -21.03 0.44 6.01
CA VAL A 153 -19.96 -0.57 5.94
C VAL A 153 -19.91 -1.13 4.53
N GLN A 154 -21.06 -1.51 3.96
CA GLN A 154 -21.13 -2.01 2.57
C GLN A 154 -20.52 -1.01 1.56
N ASN A 155 -20.92 0.26 1.64
CA ASN A 155 -20.37 1.30 0.76
C ASN A 155 -18.85 1.48 0.93
N MET A 156 -18.34 1.39 2.17
CA MET A 156 -16.91 1.49 2.44
C MET A 156 -16.14 0.29 1.89
N THR A 157 -16.67 -0.93 2.05
CA THR A 157 -16.11 -2.16 1.49
C THR A 157 -16.07 -2.09 -0.03
N ASP A 158 -17.13 -1.62 -0.68
CA ASP A 158 -17.19 -1.46 -2.14
C ASP A 158 -16.18 -0.43 -2.66
N ILE A 159 -16.02 0.71 -1.96
CA ILE A 159 -15.01 1.72 -2.31
C ILE A 159 -13.60 1.13 -2.16
N VAL A 160 -13.33 0.37 -1.10
CA VAL A 160 -12.04 -0.30 -0.91
C VAL A 160 -11.76 -1.27 -2.06
N ALA A 161 -12.74 -2.10 -2.45
CA ALA A 161 -12.59 -3.05 -3.55
C ALA A 161 -12.25 -2.34 -4.88
N LEU A 162 -12.90 -1.22 -5.18
CA LEU A 162 -12.60 -0.42 -6.38
C LEU A 162 -11.19 0.19 -6.34
N VAL A 163 -10.74 0.69 -5.18
CA VAL A 163 -9.40 1.25 -5.02
C VAL A 163 -8.33 0.17 -5.19
N ASP A 164 -8.56 -1.01 -4.60
CA ASP A 164 -7.61 -2.12 -4.66
C ASP A 164 -7.52 -2.67 -6.09
N ALA A 165 -8.65 -2.87 -6.78
CA ALA A 165 -8.66 -3.27 -8.19
C ALA A 165 -7.90 -2.27 -9.09
N HIS A 166 -8.03 -0.96 -8.84
CA HIS A 166 -7.30 0.05 -9.60
C HIS A 166 -5.79 0.04 -9.31
N GLU A 167 -5.37 -0.12 -8.05
CA GLU A 167 -3.93 -0.24 -7.73
C GLU A 167 -3.34 -1.56 -8.27
N GLU A 168 -4.10 -2.66 -8.28
CA GLU A 168 -3.72 -3.90 -8.94
C GLU A 168 -3.54 -3.71 -10.45
N GLU A 169 -4.49 -3.08 -11.14
CA GLU A 169 -4.37 -2.81 -12.57
C GLU A 169 -3.13 -1.93 -12.87
N LYS A 170 -2.86 -0.94 -12.03
CA LYS A 170 -1.68 -0.07 -12.14
C LYS A 170 -0.38 -0.81 -11.90
N THR A 171 -0.33 -1.71 -10.92
CA THR A 171 0.86 -2.55 -10.68
C THR A 171 1.07 -3.53 -11.83
N GLN A 172 0.03 -4.18 -12.34
CA GLN A 172 0.08 -5.04 -13.52
C GLN A 172 0.58 -4.30 -14.77
N LYS A 173 0.05 -3.10 -15.05
CA LYS A 173 0.55 -2.23 -16.13
C LYS A 173 2.03 -1.89 -15.93
N SER A 174 2.47 -1.63 -14.70
CA SER A 174 3.89 -1.35 -14.44
C SER A 174 4.78 -2.57 -14.63
N LEU A 175 4.31 -3.77 -14.25
CA LEU A 175 5.03 -5.03 -14.42
C LEU A 175 5.15 -5.41 -15.88
N SER A 176 4.08 -5.29 -16.66
CA SER A 176 4.11 -5.56 -18.10
C SER A 176 5.04 -4.58 -18.84
N VAL A 177 5.07 -3.30 -18.45
CA VAL A 177 6.03 -2.33 -18.98
C VAL A 177 7.47 -2.70 -18.61
N LYS A 178 7.74 -3.15 -17.37
CA LYS A 178 9.07 -3.61 -16.95
C LYS A 178 9.50 -4.86 -17.72
N GLN A 179 8.61 -5.84 -17.87
CA GLN A 179 8.86 -7.07 -18.63
C GLN A 179 9.13 -6.77 -20.11
N ARG A 180 8.40 -5.82 -20.69
CA ARG A 180 8.68 -5.35 -22.06
C ARG A 180 10.06 -4.72 -22.17
N LYS A 181 10.42 -3.83 -21.23
CA LYS A 181 11.76 -3.21 -21.24
C LYS A 181 12.88 -4.23 -21.07
N SER A 182 12.69 -5.27 -20.25
CA SER A 182 13.71 -6.30 -20.07
C SER A 182 13.88 -7.16 -21.31
N THR A 183 12.77 -7.58 -21.94
CA THR A 183 12.80 -8.36 -23.19
C THR A 183 13.35 -7.55 -24.37
N GLU A 184 13.02 -6.26 -24.47
CA GLU A 184 13.60 -5.36 -25.48
C GLU A 184 15.11 -5.19 -25.27
N LYS A 185 15.56 -5.02 -24.02
CA LYS A 185 16.99 -4.94 -23.68
C LYS A 185 17.71 -6.25 -24.01
N GLU A 186 17.12 -7.39 -23.72
CA GLU A 186 17.66 -8.71 -24.03
C GLU A 186 17.80 -8.92 -25.54
N ALA A 187 16.73 -8.66 -26.30
CA ALA A 187 16.75 -8.74 -27.76
C ALA A 187 17.79 -7.79 -28.38
N ALA A 188 17.94 -6.57 -27.84
CA ALA A 188 18.97 -5.63 -28.29
C ALA A 188 20.39 -6.18 -28.03
N LEU A 189 20.63 -6.84 -26.90
CA LEU A 189 21.90 -7.49 -26.60
C LEU A 189 22.17 -8.68 -27.52
N GLU A 190 21.16 -9.49 -27.84
CA GLU A 190 21.28 -10.57 -28.82
C GLU A 190 21.64 -10.05 -30.20
N LEU A 191 20.99 -8.98 -30.66
CA LEU A 191 21.31 -8.34 -31.94
C LEU A 191 22.74 -7.80 -31.97
N ARG A 192 23.22 -7.21 -30.87
CA ARG A 192 24.61 -6.76 -30.74
C ARG A 192 25.58 -7.94 -30.80
N LYS A 193 25.33 -9.01 -30.02
CA LYS A 193 26.16 -10.23 -30.02
C LYS A 193 26.21 -10.88 -31.40
N ALA A 194 25.05 -11.02 -32.06
CA ALA A 194 24.96 -11.59 -33.39
C ALA A 194 25.73 -10.75 -34.42
N SER A 195 25.63 -9.42 -34.35
CA SER A 195 26.39 -8.52 -35.23
C SER A 195 27.90 -8.67 -35.03
N MET A 196 28.36 -8.89 -33.80
CA MET A 196 29.77 -9.13 -33.51
C MET A 196 30.26 -10.50 -33.99
N LEU A 197 29.40 -11.52 -33.99
CA LEU A 197 29.75 -12.89 -34.38
C LEU A 197 29.59 -13.18 -35.89
N GLY A 198 29.08 -12.23 -36.69
CA GLY A 198 28.93 -12.37 -38.14
C GLY A 198 27.54 -12.82 -38.61
N ILE A 199 27.45 -13.60 -39.70
CA ILE A 199 26.15 -14.00 -40.29
C ILE A 199 25.46 -15.03 -39.37
N VAL A 200 24.61 -14.54 -38.47
CA VAL A 200 23.76 -15.38 -37.62
C VAL A 200 22.42 -15.64 -38.31
N ASN A 201 21.96 -16.90 -38.27
CA ASN A 201 20.65 -17.27 -38.81
C ASN A 201 19.55 -16.51 -38.05
N ARG A 202 18.76 -15.73 -38.78
CA ARG A 202 17.71 -14.84 -38.25
C ARG A 202 16.66 -15.57 -37.41
N GLU A 203 16.45 -16.86 -37.68
CA GLU A 203 15.50 -17.72 -36.96
C GLU A 203 15.88 -17.96 -35.50
N LYS A 204 17.16 -17.78 -35.13
CA LYS A 204 17.64 -17.93 -33.77
C LYS A 204 17.55 -16.66 -32.93
N LEU A 205 17.19 -15.53 -33.54
CA LEU A 205 17.07 -14.24 -32.85
C LEU A 205 15.65 -14.08 -32.33
N SER A 206 15.53 -13.64 -31.07
CA SER A 206 14.24 -13.30 -30.48
C SER A 206 13.50 -12.25 -31.33
N ASN A 207 12.35 -12.65 -31.89
CA ASN A 207 11.58 -11.79 -32.77
C ASN A 207 10.69 -10.84 -31.96
N VAL A 208 11.20 -9.65 -31.68
CA VAL A 208 10.51 -8.59 -30.92
C VAL A 208 9.12 -8.25 -31.48
N SER A 209 8.87 -8.51 -32.77
CA SER A 209 7.56 -8.25 -33.39
C SER A 209 6.45 -9.23 -32.97
N GLN A 210 6.81 -10.39 -32.41
CA GLN A 210 5.87 -11.39 -31.91
C GLN A 210 5.50 -11.20 -30.43
N LEU A 211 6.17 -10.27 -29.72
CA LEU A 211 5.83 -9.96 -28.34
C LEU A 211 4.47 -9.30 -28.24
N ASP A 212 3.70 -9.73 -27.23
CA ASP A 212 2.37 -9.20 -26.97
C ASP A 212 2.47 -7.73 -26.56
N GLY A 213 1.76 -6.85 -27.27
CA GLY A 213 1.87 -5.39 -27.10
C GLY A 213 2.98 -4.68 -27.91
N ALA A 214 3.66 -5.35 -28.85
CA ALA A 214 4.59 -4.69 -29.78
C ALA A 214 3.89 -3.56 -30.57
N LEU A 215 4.47 -2.35 -30.54
CA LEU A 215 3.86 -1.16 -31.14
C LEU A 215 3.82 -1.29 -32.68
N VAL A 216 2.80 -0.72 -33.33
CA VAL A 216 2.65 -0.76 -34.80
C VAL A 216 3.91 -0.25 -35.53
N ARG A 217 4.61 0.74 -34.95
CA ARG A 217 5.89 1.28 -35.46
C ARG A 217 6.98 0.20 -35.52
N GLU A 218 7.04 -0.67 -34.52
CA GLU A 218 8.01 -1.75 -34.38
C GLU A 218 7.72 -2.88 -35.38
N LYS A 219 6.43 -3.19 -35.58
CA LYS A 219 5.98 -4.13 -36.62
C LYS A 219 6.21 -3.60 -38.04
N GLN A 220 6.16 -2.27 -38.26
CA GLN A 220 6.42 -1.66 -39.57
C GLN A 220 7.91 -1.51 -39.88
N GLY A 221 8.77 -1.28 -38.90
CA GLY A 221 10.23 -1.17 -39.10
C GLY A 221 10.88 -2.45 -39.65
N GLN A 222 10.27 -3.61 -39.41
CA GLN A 222 10.72 -4.89 -39.95
C GLN A 222 10.09 -5.28 -41.30
N ARG A 223 9.19 -4.47 -41.88
CA ARG A 223 8.64 -4.76 -43.21
C ARG A 223 9.78 -4.73 -44.21
N LYS A 224 10.21 -5.93 -44.62
CA LYS A 224 11.13 -6.20 -45.72
C LYS A 224 10.85 -5.19 -46.83
N ARG A 225 11.83 -4.36 -47.17
CA ARG A 225 11.95 -3.89 -48.55
C ARG A 225 12.04 -5.16 -49.39
N LYS A 226 10.90 -5.57 -49.94
CA LYS A 226 10.78 -6.60 -50.96
C LYS A 226 11.61 -6.06 -52.12
N ARG A 227 12.91 -6.39 -52.13
CA ARG A 227 13.74 -6.22 -53.31
C ARG A 227 13.06 -7.06 -54.37
N GLN A 228 12.32 -6.40 -55.25
CA GLN A 228 11.83 -6.99 -56.47
C GLN A 228 13.07 -7.39 -57.26
N SER A 229 13.46 -8.66 -57.17
CA SER A 229 14.31 -9.26 -58.18
C SER A 229 13.42 -9.56 -59.38
N ALA A 230 13.25 -8.55 -60.24
CA ALA A 230 12.67 -8.72 -61.56
C ALA A 230 13.26 -7.64 -62.47
N GLY A 231 13.96 -8.06 -63.52
CA GLY A 231 14.75 -7.22 -64.43
C GLY A 231 16.22 -7.60 -64.35
N SER A 232 16.71 -8.68 -64.99
CA SER A 232 16.71 -8.91 -66.43
C SER A 232 17.23 -7.69 -67.20
N SER A 233 18.55 -7.58 -67.31
CA SER A 233 19.20 -7.20 -68.57
C SER A 233 20.61 -7.77 -68.54
N ASP A 234 20.80 -8.79 -69.38
CA ASP A 234 22.08 -9.03 -70.04
C ASP A 234 22.60 -7.70 -70.57
N ASP A 235 23.83 -7.35 -70.21
CA ASP A 235 24.85 -7.00 -71.19
C ASP A 235 26.16 -6.58 -70.51
N ASN A 236 27.20 -7.32 -70.90
CA ASN A 236 28.54 -6.81 -71.20
C ASN A 236 29.53 -6.48 -70.09
N LYS A 237 30.66 -7.21 -70.23
CA LYS A 237 32.06 -6.86 -69.96
C LYS A 237 32.62 -7.23 -68.59
N GLU A 238 33.17 -8.45 -68.57
CA GLU A 238 34.61 -8.64 -68.35
C GLU A 238 35.29 -7.55 -67.52
N ASN A 239 35.26 -7.73 -66.20
CA ASN A 239 36.39 -7.31 -65.40
C ASN A 239 36.62 -8.33 -64.30
N ILE A 240 37.38 -9.35 -64.67
CA ILE A 240 37.98 -10.30 -63.74
C ILE A 240 39.23 -9.60 -63.18
N PRO A 241 39.30 -9.24 -61.89
CA PRO A 241 40.59 -9.08 -61.26
C PRO A 241 41.00 -10.47 -60.74
N THR A 242 41.71 -11.23 -61.57
CA THR A 242 42.58 -12.33 -61.12
C THR A 242 43.70 -11.71 -60.27
N ILE A 243 43.36 -11.30 -59.05
CA ILE A 243 44.34 -10.88 -58.06
C ILE A 243 44.91 -12.17 -57.48
N ALA A 244 46.02 -12.57 -58.09
CA ALA A 244 46.91 -13.60 -57.61
C ALA A 244 47.12 -13.46 -56.10
N LYS A 245 46.93 -14.58 -55.40
CA LYS A 245 47.26 -14.82 -54.00
C LYS A 245 48.72 -14.45 -53.74
N ARG A 246 49.01 -13.20 -53.43
CA ARG A 246 50.21 -12.85 -52.68
C ARG A 246 49.86 -13.14 -51.23
N SER A 247 50.51 -14.14 -50.64
CA SER A 247 50.66 -14.34 -49.20
C SER A 247 51.39 -13.10 -48.63
N ARG A 248 50.68 -11.98 -48.61
CA ARG A 248 51.17 -10.71 -48.09
C ARG A 248 51.19 -10.90 -46.58
N GLY A 249 52.39 -11.15 -46.07
CA GLY A 249 52.61 -11.37 -44.64
C GLY A 249 51.86 -10.32 -43.83
N GLN A 250 51.20 -10.78 -42.76
CA GLN A 250 50.41 -9.97 -41.84
C GLN A 250 51.09 -8.62 -41.64
N SER A 251 50.46 -7.58 -42.20
CA SER A 251 51.06 -6.27 -42.19
C SER A 251 51.24 -5.83 -40.74
N ALA A 252 52.28 -5.05 -40.42
CA ALA A 252 52.48 -4.56 -39.04
C ALA A 252 51.22 -3.87 -38.47
N ILE A 253 50.38 -3.30 -39.34
CA ILE A 253 49.09 -2.70 -39.00
C ILE A 253 48.09 -3.74 -38.49
N GLU A 254 48.03 -4.92 -39.11
CA GLU A 254 47.13 -6.00 -38.69
C GLU A 254 47.46 -6.50 -37.28
N ARG A 255 48.76 -6.66 -36.98
CA ARG A 255 49.22 -7.02 -35.63
C ARG A 255 48.85 -5.97 -34.58
N VAL A 256 48.95 -4.68 -34.92
CA VAL A 256 48.54 -3.59 -34.01
C VAL A 256 47.03 -3.58 -33.79
N LEU A 257 46.23 -3.83 -34.82
CA LEU A 257 44.77 -3.91 -34.69
C LEU A 257 44.34 -5.11 -33.85
N GLU A 258 44.94 -6.28 -34.08
CA GLU A 258 44.68 -7.49 -33.29
C GLU A 258 45.08 -7.30 -31.83
N GLN A 259 46.26 -6.70 -31.58
CA GLN A 259 46.70 -6.36 -30.22
C GLN A 259 45.71 -5.42 -29.52
N ARG A 260 45.24 -4.37 -30.20
CA ARG A 260 44.27 -3.43 -29.63
C ARG A 260 42.92 -4.10 -29.33
N GLN A 261 42.48 -5.02 -30.19
CA GLN A 261 41.25 -5.78 -29.96
C GLN A 261 41.39 -6.70 -28.74
N VAL A 262 42.56 -7.32 -28.53
CA VAL A 262 42.86 -8.11 -27.33
C VAL A 262 42.89 -7.24 -26.08
N GLU A 263 43.49 -6.04 -26.15
CA GLU A 263 43.51 -5.10 -25.02
C GLU A 263 42.11 -4.57 -24.67
N ASP A 264 41.30 -4.20 -25.68
CA ASP A 264 39.93 -3.73 -25.46
C ASP A 264 39.03 -4.84 -24.88
N THR A 265 39.17 -6.09 -25.36
CA THR A 265 38.43 -7.23 -24.81
C THR A 265 38.85 -7.55 -23.39
N LYS A 266 40.15 -7.48 -23.09
CA LYS A 266 40.68 -7.63 -21.73
C LYS A 266 40.15 -6.54 -20.79
N LEU A 267 40.12 -5.28 -21.23
CA LEU A 267 39.61 -4.18 -20.44
C LEU A 267 38.10 -4.33 -20.16
N LEU A 268 37.32 -4.75 -21.16
CA LEU A 268 35.90 -5.02 -20.98
C LEU A 268 35.68 -6.17 -19.99
N GLN A 269 36.48 -7.22 -20.05
CA GLN A 269 36.41 -8.33 -19.11
C GLN A 269 36.73 -7.88 -17.67
N GLU A 270 37.80 -7.10 -17.48
CA GLU A 270 38.17 -6.56 -16.16
C GLU A 270 37.06 -5.67 -15.57
N VAL A 271 36.41 -4.83 -16.39
CA VAL A 271 35.27 -4.01 -15.95
C VAL A 271 34.07 -4.87 -15.55
N CYS A 272 33.78 -5.94 -16.30
CA CYS A 272 32.73 -6.89 -15.93
C CYS A 272 33.03 -7.58 -14.59
N GLU A 273 34.25 -8.09 -14.40
CA GLU A 273 34.66 -8.76 -13.15
C GLU A 273 34.58 -7.81 -11.94
N ARG A 274 34.98 -6.54 -12.10
CA ARG A 274 34.82 -5.53 -11.03
C ARG A 274 33.37 -5.25 -10.68
N GLU A 275 32.50 -5.14 -11.68
CA GLU A 275 31.08 -4.89 -11.44
C GLU A 275 30.41 -6.09 -10.78
N ASP A 276 30.77 -7.32 -11.16
CA ASP A 276 30.28 -8.55 -10.53
C ASP A 276 30.72 -8.63 -9.05
N CYS A 277 31.99 -8.30 -8.75
CA CYS A 277 32.47 -8.19 -7.37
C CYS A 277 31.68 -7.15 -6.56
N ARG A 278 31.44 -5.96 -7.13
CA ARG A 278 30.66 -4.90 -6.49
C ARG A 278 29.21 -5.34 -6.21
N GLN A 279 28.59 -6.04 -7.16
CA GLN A 279 27.24 -6.57 -6.99
C GLN A 279 27.21 -7.64 -5.89
N GLN A 280 28.21 -8.51 -5.82
CA GLN A 280 28.31 -9.51 -4.77
C GLN A 280 28.47 -8.88 -3.38
N GLU A 281 29.23 -7.78 -3.26
CA GLU A 281 29.33 -7.02 -2.01
C GLU A 281 27.99 -6.40 -1.58
N ILE A 282 27.23 -5.83 -2.53
CA ILE A 282 25.90 -5.26 -2.28
C ILE A 282 24.93 -6.34 -1.82
N VAL A 283 24.87 -7.48 -2.53
CA VAL A 283 24.00 -8.61 -2.18
C VAL A 283 24.36 -9.16 -0.81
N GLY A 284 25.64 -9.37 -0.53
CA GLY A 284 26.09 -9.81 0.79
C GLY A 284 25.78 -8.78 1.90
N GLY A 285 25.76 -7.49 1.59
CA GLY A 285 25.29 -6.45 2.50
C GLY A 285 23.79 -6.55 2.81
N ILE A 286 22.97 -6.82 1.80
CA ILE A 286 21.53 -7.03 1.95
C ILE A 286 21.24 -8.29 2.79
N ASP A 287 21.97 -9.38 2.56
CA ASP A 287 21.79 -10.63 3.33
C ASP A 287 22.12 -10.42 4.81
N ARG A 288 23.20 -9.68 5.11
CA ARG A 288 23.54 -9.31 6.50
C ARG A 288 22.46 -8.45 7.15
N LEU A 289 21.89 -7.50 6.42
CA LEU A 289 20.78 -6.66 6.91
C LEU A 289 19.52 -7.50 7.15
N SER A 290 19.19 -8.42 6.24
CA SER A 290 18.06 -9.33 6.37
C SER A 290 18.18 -10.22 7.61
N ASN A 291 19.37 -10.80 7.84
CA ASN A 291 19.65 -11.59 9.03
C ASN A 291 19.56 -10.77 10.33
N SER A 292 20.01 -9.51 10.31
CA SER A 292 19.87 -8.59 11.44
C SER A 292 18.41 -8.28 11.77
N ILE A 293 17.58 -8.04 10.75
CA ILE A 293 16.14 -7.83 10.91
C ILE A 293 15.47 -9.09 11.49
N ALA A 294 15.82 -10.28 11.00
CA ALA A 294 15.28 -11.54 11.52
C ALA A 294 15.61 -11.73 13.01
N ALA A 295 16.87 -11.48 13.40
CA ALA A 295 17.29 -11.55 14.80
C ALA A 295 16.55 -10.54 15.70
N LEU A 296 16.27 -9.33 15.18
CA LEU A 296 15.49 -8.32 15.92
C LEU A 296 14.03 -8.74 16.10
N VAL A 297 13.42 -9.38 15.08
CA VAL A 297 12.06 -9.92 15.16
C VAL A 297 11.98 -11.04 16.21
N ASP A 298 12.96 -11.96 16.21
CA ASP A 298 13.02 -13.04 17.20
C ASP A 298 13.20 -12.50 18.63
N LEU A 299 14.04 -11.47 18.80
CA LEU A 299 14.22 -10.80 20.09
C LEU A 299 12.91 -10.15 20.58
N ASN A 300 12.20 -9.46 19.69
CA ASN A 300 10.91 -8.83 20.01
C ASN A 300 9.85 -9.89 20.37
N LYS A 301 9.78 -10.98 19.60
CA LYS A 301 8.90 -12.12 19.91
C LYS A 301 9.17 -12.69 21.30
N ALA A 302 10.44 -12.96 21.64
CA ALA A 302 10.83 -13.44 22.96
C ALA A 302 10.49 -12.44 24.08
N GLN A 303 10.54 -11.12 23.80
CA GLN A 303 10.13 -10.10 24.76
C GLN A 303 8.61 -10.13 25.02
N ILE A 304 7.80 -10.27 23.97
CA ILE A 304 6.34 -10.38 24.07
C ILE A 304 5.95 -11.64 24.86
N GLU A 305 6.60 -12.78 24.59
CA GLU A 305 6.36 -14.02 25.31
C GLU A 305 6.61 -13.86 26.82
N ARG A 306 7.75 -13.27 27.22
CA ARG A 306 8.04 -12.97 28.64
C ARG A 306 7.06 -12.00 29.27
N GLU A 307 6.53 -11.04 28.52
CA GLU A 307 5.51 -10.12 29.03
C GLU A 307 4.17 -10.84 29.23
N ASN A 308 3.79 -11.73 28.31
CA ASN A 308 2.59 -12.53 28.42
C ASN A 308 2.66 -13.50 29.61
N GLU A 309 3.82 -14.13 29.85
CA GLU A 309 4.07 -14.95 31.03
C GLU A 309 3.92 -14.14 32.32
N ARG A 310 4.55 -12.95 32.40
CA ARG A 310 4.38 -12.05 33.56
C ARG A 310 2.93 -11.67 33.81
N LYS A 311 2.16 -11.38 32.76
CA LYS A 311 0.72 -11.08 32.86
C LYS A 311 -0.10 -12.30 33.30
N ALA A 312 0.28 -13.51 32.86
CA ALA A 312 -0.38 -14.74 33.30
C ALA A 312 -0.13 -15.00 34.79
N ASP A 313 1.11 -14.83 35.25
CA ASP A 313 1.47 -14.94 36.68
C ASP A 313 0.76 -13.90 37.54
N GLU A 314 0.63 -12.67 37.07
CA GLU A 314 -0.10 -11.60 37.75
C GLU A 314 -1.59 -11.95 37.90
N ARG A 315 -2.25 -12.38 36.83
CA ARG A 315 -3.64 -12.86 36.89
C ARG A 315 -3.81 -14.06 37.82
N ALA A 316 -2.84 -14.98 37.86
CA ALA A 316 -2.87 -16.11 38.77
C ALA A 316 -2.79 -15.65 40.24
N ARG A 317 -1.94 -14.66 40.55
CA ARG A 317 -1.87 -14.04 41.89
C ARG A 317 -3.15 -13.31 42.24
N GLU A 318 -3.71 -12.53 41.32
CA GLU A 318 -5.00 -11.84 41.52
C GLU A 318 -6.12 -12.83 41.81
N SER A 319 -6.19 -13.94 41.07
CA SER A 319 -7.16 -15.02 41.32
C SER A 319 -6.98 -15.63 42.71
N GLN A 320 -5.74 -15.89 43.15
CA GLN A 320 -5.47 -16.42 44.49
C GLN A 320 -5.91 -15.44 45.60
N ILE A 321 -5.63 -14.14 45.43
CA ILE A 321 -6.07 -13.11 46.38
C ILE A 321 -7.61 -13.04 46.43
N PHE A 322 -8.27 -13.13 45.27
CA PHE A 322 -9.73 -13.14 45.18
C PHE A 322 -10.34 -14.36 45.89
N ASP A 323 -9.78 -15.54 45.69
CA ASP A 323 -10.22 -16.77 46.37
C ASP A 323 -10.01 -16.68 47.88
N LEU A 324 -8.87 -16.15 48.34
CA LEU A 324 -8.62 -15.89 49.76
C LEU A 324 -9.66 -14.93 50.34
N MET A 325 -9.93 -13.81 49.66
CA MET A 325 -10.95 -12.84 50.08
C MET A 325 -12.35 -13.46 50.16
N LYS A 326 -12.70 -14.32 49.20
CA LYS A 326 -13.96 -15.08 49.18
C LYS A 326 -14.08 -16.02 50.39
N THR A 327 -13.00 -16.75 50.72
CA THR A 327 -13.01 -17.66 51.90
C THR A 327 -13.16 -16.89 53.22
N VAL A 328 -12.50 -15.74 53.38
CA VAL A 328 -12.64 -14.87 54.57
C VAL A 328 -14.07 -14.34 54.70
N LEU A 329 -14.69 -13.89 53.60
CA LEU A 329 -16.08 -13.45 53.59
C LEU A 329 -17.05 -14.58 53.96
N GLN A 330 -16.82 -15.80 53.46
CA GLN A 330 -17.63 -16.96 53.79
C GLN A 330 -17.48 -17.37 55.26
N GLN A 331 -16.28 -17.33 55.82
CA GLN A 331 -16.03 -17.60 57.24
C GLN A 331 -16.75 -16.59 58.14
N LYS A 332 -16.75 -15.29 57.76
CA LYS A 332 -17.48 -14.24 58.47
C LYS A 332 -19.00 -14.50 58.46
N ASN A 333 -19.56 -14.92 57.32
CA ASN A 333 -20.98 -15.25 57.21
C ASN A 333 -21.34 -16.46 58.08
N ASN A 334 -20.49 -17.49 58.11
CA ASN A 334 -20.69 -18.66 58.95
C ASN A 334 -20.65 -18.30 60.45
N CYS A 335 -19.67 -17.51 60.90
CA CYS A 335 -19.60 -17.06 62.31
C CYS A 335 -20.82 -16.21 62.71
N SER A 336 -21.33 -15.37 61.81
CA SER A 336 -22.52 -14.54 62.06
C SER A 336 -23.78 -15.39 62.21
N SER A 337 -23.91 -16.46 61.42
CA SER A 337 -25.05 -17.38 61.50
C SER A 337 -25.07 -18.21 62.80
N SER A 338 -23.91 -18.62 63.31
CA SER A 338 -23.80 -19.34 64.59
C SER A 338 -24.13 -18.46 65.80
N PHE A 339 -23.82 -17.16 65.73
CA PHE A 339 -24.17 -16.20 66.78
C PHE A 339 -25.68 -15.97 66.85
N LEU A 340 -26.34 -15.81 65.70
CA LEU A 340 -27.81 -15.66 65.64
C LEU A 340 -28.55 -16.94 66.07
N SER A 341 -28.06 -18.12 65.69
CA SER A 341 -28.65 -19.39 66.17
C SER A 341 -28.53 -19.54 67.69
N SER A 342 -27.39 -19.17 68.28
CA SER A 342 -27.19 -19.23 69.73
C SER A 342 -28.04 -18.18 70.48
N SER A 343 -28.20 -16.98 69.90
CA SER A 343 -29.04 -15.94 70.50
C SER A 343 -30.53 -16.30 70.49
N THR A 344 -30.99 -17.08 69.51
CA THR A 344 -32.38 -17.55 69.45
C THR A 344 -32.68 -18.60 70.53
N VAL A 345 -31.70 -19.45 70.87
CA VAL A 345 -31.83 -20.43 71.98
C VAL A 345 -31.89 -19.73 73.34
N ILE A 346 -31.17 -18.62 73.52
CA ILE A 346 -31.24 -17.84 74.77
C ILE A 346 -32.54 -17.02 74.85
N SER A 347 -33.01 -16.43 73.75
CA SER A 347 -34.31 -15.73 73.76
C SER A 347 -35.49 -16.66 74.00
N SER A 348 -35.48 -17.88 73.46
CA SER A 348 -36.54 -18.87 73.72
C SER A 348 -36.56 -19.42 75.16
N GLN A 349 -35.44 -19.35 75.90
CA GLN A 349 -35.42 -19.64 77.34
C GLN A 349 -35.90 -18.48 78.22
N ILE A 350 -35.84 -17.23 77.72
CA ILE A 350 -36.34 -16.05 78.45
C ILE A 350 -37.82 -15.81 78.14
N GLU A 351 -38.30 -16.12 76.93
CA GLU A 351 -39.72 -15.98 76.55
C GLU A 351 -40.64 -17.02 77.19
N SER A 352 -40.12 -18.17 77.67
CA SER A 352 -40.92 -19.10 78.48
C SER A 352 -41.19 -18.61 79.93
N LYS A 353 -40.72 -17.41 80.30
CA LYS A 353 -40.98 -16.80 81.62
C LYS A 353 -41.76 -15.48 81.59
N HIS A 354 -42.15 -14.99 80.42
CA HIS A 354 -42.91 -13.74 80.29
C HIS A 354 -44.10 -13.87 79.33
N HIS A 355 -44.93 -14.90 79.53
CA HIS A 355 -46.35 -14.77 79.20
C HIS A 355 -47.03 -14.01 80.35
N LEU A 356 -47.02 -12.67 80.26
CA LEU A 356 -48.07 -11.78 80.74
C LEU A 356 -47.69 -10.34 80.35
N SER A 357 -48.61 -9.67 79.66
CA SER A 357 -48.64 -8.24 79.35
C SER A 357 -47.73 -7.75 78.21
N SER A 358 -48.31 -7.52 77.03
CA SER A 358 -48.80 -6.18 76.65
C SER A 358 -48.99 -6.05 75.13
N SER A 359 -50.21 -5.70 74.77
CA SER A 359 -50.67 -5.08 73.54
C SER A 359 -49.96 -3.75 73.21
N SER A 360 -49.62 -3.49 71.94
CA SER A 360 -50.07 -2.31 71.17
C SER A 360 -49.32 -2.13 69.82
N SER A 361 -50.14 -1.91 68.79
CA SER A 361 -49.97 -1.13 67.55
C SER A 361 -48.63 -0.44 67.24
N SER A 362 -48.19 -0.49 65.97
CA SER A 362 -48.22 0.69 65.08
C SER A 362 -47.61 0.40 63.70
N THR A 363 -48.40 0.67 62.66
CA THR A 363 -48.09 0.71 61.23
C THR A 363 -47.22 1.93 60.87
N GLY A 364 -46.18 1.75 60.06
CA GLY A 364 -45.41 2.83 59.43
C GLY A 364 -45.10 2.52 57.95
N PRO A 365 -45.20 3.50 57.01
CA PRO A 365 -45.17 3.27 55.57
C PRO A 365 -43.75 3.36 54.95
N PRO A 366 -43.58 2.93 53.67
CA PRO A 366 -42.27 2.82 53.02
C PRO A 366 -41.82 4.15 52.40
N VAL A 367 -40.55 4.49 52.60
CA VAL A 367 -39.88 5.61 51.95
C VAL A 367 -39.26 5.12 50.64
N LYS A 368 -39.74 5.67 49.52
CA LYS A 368 -39.10 5.59 48.20
C LYS A 368 -38.01 6.65 48.12
N TYR A 369 -36.83 6.30 47.63
CA TYR A 369 -35.84 7.26 47.12
C TYR A 369 -35.60 6.98 45.63
N SER A 370 -35.55 8.11 44.90
CA SER A 370 -35.44 8.27 43.46
C SER A 370 -34.09 7.88 42.87
#